data_AF-V4T6Z1-F1
#
_entry.id   AF-V4T6Z1-F1
#
_cell.length_a   1.000
_cell.length_b   1.000
_cell.length_c   1.000
_cell.angle_alpha   90.00
_cell.angle_beta   90.00
_cell.angle_gamma   90.00
#
_symmetry.space_group_name_H-M   'P 1'
#
loop_
_entity.id
_entity.type
_entity.pdbx_description
1 polymer ?
#
loop_
_entity_poly.entity_id
_entity_poly.type
_entity_poly.pdbx_seq_one_letter_code
_entity_poly.pdbx_strand_id
1 'polypeptide(L)'
;RILAAGRGGSRDRRPIIFSPLIKEEDLAFLEKEDYFASLEKIRSCWNGEVYKAELPGSSGRVITIKKIIQPLKSGAELIKKDSEPLHHKMIQIRSEIITAGQVRHRNIVPLLARMVRRDCDLLVYEFRRNGSLQDILYDVSQGRRELDWLARHRIAQGIASGLEYLHMSHRPRIIHRDIQPANVLIDDDMEARISEFGLAKRIPDGHTRTTTWSLAGTVGYIAPECHQTVALSDTCDIYSFGVLLAVLVIGKFPSDDFFQHTKEMSLVQWMRNVMTSENPNRAINSKLLGNGYEEQMLLVLKIACFCTLDDPNKRPNSKDVRCMLSQIQH
;
A
#
# COMPACT_ATOMS: atom_id res chain seq x y z
N ARG A 1 -28.15 -11.79 -4.01
CA ARG A 1 -29.51 -11.18 -3.97
C ARG A 1 -29.35 -9.71 -3.63
N ILE A 2 -29.68 -8.84 -4.59
CA ILE A 2 -29.56 -7.38 -4.47
C ILE A 2 -30.81 -6.88 -3.75
N LEU A 3 -30.67 -6.26 -2.57
CA LEU A 3 -31.79 -5.70 -1.81
C LEU A 3 -32.04 -4.26 -2.26
N ALA A 4 -33.27 -4.04 -2.74
CA ALA A 4 -33.83 -2.76 -3.11
C ALA A 4 -34.06 -1.86 -1.87
N ALA A 5 -33.87 -0.56 -2.06
CA ALA A 5 -33.97 0.45 -1.00
C ALA A 5 -35.41 0.95 -0.82
N GLY A 6 -35.98 0.71 0.36
CA GLY A 6 -37.14 1.44 0.89
C GLY A 6 -36.71 2.77 1.53
N ARG A 7 -37.52 3.82 1.35
CA ARG A 7 -37.36 5.17 1.90
C ARG A 7 -37.94 5.26 3.32
N GLY A 8 -37.32 6.11 4.14
CA GLY A 8 -37.97 6.79 5.29
C GLY A 8 -37.90 6.03 6.62
N GLY A 9 -36.88 6.32 7.42
CA GLY A 9 -36.71 5.86 8.80
C GLY A 9 -35.27 6.13 9.24
N SER A 10 -35.05 6.64 10.46
CA SER A 10 -33.73 6.86 11.04
C SER A 10 -32.89 5.59 10.88
N ARG A 11 -31.97 5.55 9.92
CA ARG A 11 -31.09 4.39 9.76
C ARG A 11 -30.18 4.36 10.96
N ASP A 12 -30.45 3.47 11.91
CA ASP A 12 -29.46 2.94 12.85
C ASP A 12 -28.21 2.60 12.04
N ARG A 13 -27.16 3.41 12.17
CA ARG A 13 -25.93 3.23 11.38
C ARG A 13 -24.97 2.31 12.12
N ARG A 14 -25.43 1.08 12.35
CA ARG A 14 -24.62 0.05 13.00
C ARG A 14 -23.31 -0.17 12.25
N PRO A 15 -22.19 -0.40 12.95
CA PRO A 15 -20.92 -0.79 12.35
C PRO A 15 -21.09 -2.03 11.47
N ILE A 16 -20.47 -2.02 10.29
CA ILE A 16 -20.28 -3.22 9.48
C ILE A 16 -19.00 -3.90 9.97
N ILE A 17 -19.14 -5.04 10.63
CA ILE A 17 -18.01 -5.84 11.10
C ILE A 17 -17.55 -6.79 10.00
N PHE A 18 -16.25 -6.76 9.69
CA PHE A 18 -15.63 -7.66 8.71
C PHE A 18 -14.75 -8.74 9.36
N SER A 19 -14.38 -8.58 10.64
CA SER A 19 -13.45 -9.48 11.35
C SER A 19 -14.03 -9.90 12.70
N PRO A 20 -13.93 -11.18 13.09
CA PRO A 20 -14.35 -11.64 14.42
C PRO A 20 -13.48 -11.11 15.56
N LEU A 21 -12.37 -10.41 15.24
CA LEU A 21 -11.49 -9.78 16.23
C LEU A 21 -12.14 -8.60 16.95
N ILE A 22 -13.24 -8.04 16.44
CA ILE A 22 -13.97 -6.97 17.11
C ILE A 22 -15.47 -7.21 17.01
N LYS A 23 -16.21 -6.66 17.95
CA LYS A 23 -17.68 -6.70 17.97
C LYS A 23 -18.25 -5.31 17.86
N GLU A 24 -19.57 -5.23 17.71
CA GLU A 24 -20.28 -3.96 17.55
C GLU A 24 -20.13 -3.07 18.80
N GLU A 25 -20.26 -3.69 19.97
CA GLU A 25 -20.13 -3.07 21.28
C GLU A 25 -18.75 -2.45 21.53
N ASP A 26 -17.69 -3.06 20.97
CA ASP A 26 -16.33 -2.54 21.09
C ASP A 26 -16.19 -1.16 20.44
N LEU A 27 -17.07 -0.80 19.49
CA LEU A 27 -17.03 0.45 18.75
C LEU A 27 -18.06 1.50 19.22
N ALA A 28 -18.85 1.18 20.25
CA ALA A 28 -19.91 2.07 20.74
C ALA A 28 -19.36 3.45 21.19
N PHE A 29 -18.12 3.49 21.69
CA PHE A 29 -17.47 4.74 22.10
C PHE A 29 -17.30 5.73 20.94
N LEU A 30 -17.19 5.24 19.70
CA LEU A 30 -17.03 6.09 18.54
C LEU A 30 -18.31 6.88 18.26
N GLU A 31 -19.50 6.42 18.67
CA GLU A 31 -20.80 7.07 18.38
C GLU A 31 -20.85 8.54 18.79
N LYS A 32 -20.16 8.90 19.87
CA LYS A 32 -20.06 10.28 20.38
C LYS A 32 -19.34 11.21 19.38
N GLU A 33 -19.93 12.36 19.07
CA GLU A 33 -19.39 13.29 18.05
C GLU A 33 -18.02 13.88 18.44
N ASP A 34 -17.80 14.18 19.72
CA ASP A 34 -16.58 14.84 20.20
C ASP A 34 -15.40 13.89 20.45
N TYR A 35 -15.58 12.59 20.23
CA TYR A 35 -14.58 11.59 20.63
C TYR A 35 -13.21 11.79 19.94
N PHE A 36 -13.20 12.25 18.69
CA PHE A 36 -11.96 12.49 17.94
C PHE A 36 -11.04 13.54 18.57
N ALA A 37 -11.57 14.48 19.37
CA ALA A 37 -10.76 15.48 20.05
C ALA A 37 -9.85 14.87 21.14
N SER A 38 -10.25 13.70 21.67
CA SER A 38 -9.49 12.98 22.70
C SER A 38 -8.51 11.95 22.13
N LEU A 39 -8.54 11.68 20.82
CA LEU A 39 -7.71 10.66 20.20
C LEU A 39 -6.34 11.19 19.76
N GLU A 40 -5.33 10.33 19.90
CA GLU A 40 -4.01 10.57 19.33
C GLU A 40 -4.10 10.53 17.79
N LYS A 41 -3.90 11.67 17.13
CA LYS A 41 -3.81 11.74 15.68
C LYS A 41 -2.43 11.27 15.22
N ILE A 42 -2.39 10.16 14.49
CA ILE A 42 -1.15 9.59 13.93
C ILE A 42 -0.68 10.41 12.73
N ARG A 43 -1.58 10.65 11.76
CA ARG A 43 -1.26 11.34 10.51
C ARG A 43 -2.48 11.92 9.81
N SER A 44 -2.23 12.87 8.91
CA SER A 44 -3.20 13.30 7.90
C SER A 44 -2.91 12.56 6.58
N CYS A 45 -3.95 12.12 5.88
CA CYS A 45 -3.86 11.48 4.57
C CYS A 45 -4.72 12.23 3.54
N TRP A 46 -4.50 12.00 2.24
CA TRP A 46 -5.19 12.73 1.17
C TRP A 46 -6.73 12.62 1.24
N ASN A 47 -7.25 11.54 1.83
CA ASN A 47 -8.68 11.28 2.03
C ASN A 47 -9.20 11.52 3.46
N GLY A 48 -8.38 12.03 4.39
CA GLY A 48 -8.83 12.35 5.74
C GLY A 48 -7.74 12.25 6.80
N GLU A 49 -8.07 11.63 7.94
CA GLU A 49 -7.23 11.64 9.14
C GLU A 49 -7.15 10.24 9.73
N VAL A 50 -5.99 9.90 10.30
CA VAL A 50 -5.75 8.60 10.92
C VAL A 50 -5.45 8.79 12.39
N TYR A 51 -6.21 8.09 13.23
CA TYR A 51 -6.13 8.17 14.69
C TYR A 51 -5.79 6.81 15.28
N LYS A 52 -5.21 6.84 16.48
CA LYS A 52 -4.99 5.68 17.33
C LYS A 52 -5.99 5.69 18.48
N ALA A 53 -6.55 4.54 18.82
CA ALA A 53 -7.43 4.38 19.97
C ALA A 53 -7.23 3.03 20.65
N GLU A 54 -7.34 2.99 21.96
CA GLU A 54 -7.45 1.74 22.72
C GLU A 54 -8.92 1.35 22.83
N LEU A 55 -9.24 0.08 22.57
CA LEU A 55 -10.61 -0.43 22.66
C LEU A 55 -11.01 -0.56 24.13
N PRO A 56 -12.09 0.12 24.60
CA PRO A 56 -12.55 0.03 25.97
C PRO A 56 -12.90 -1.41 26.37
N GLY A 57 -12.43 -1.86 27.54
CA GLY A 57 -12.76 -3.20 28.06
C GLY A 57 -12.11 -4.37 27.31
N SER A 58 -11.35 -4.10 26.25
CA SER A 58 -10.43 -5.07 25.65
C SER A 58 -9.12 -5.06 26.45
N SER A 59 -8.44 -6.20 26.59
CA SER A 59 -7.15 -6.33 27.29
C SER A 59 -6.00 -5.56 26.60
N GLY A 60 -6.10 -4.24 26.47
CA GLY A 60 -5.10 -3.37 25.84
C GLY A 60 -5.07 -3.42 24.30
N ARG A 61 -6.16 -3.81 23.63
CA ARG A 61 -6.18 -3.88 22.14
C ARG A 61 -6.24 -2.47 21.57
N VAL A 62 -5.28 -2.16 20.70
CA VAL A 62 -5.18 -0.85 20.04
C VAL A 62 -5.64 -0.96 18.59
N ILE A 63 -6.44 0.00 18.15
CA ILE A 63 -6.94 0.10 16.79
C ILE A 63 -6.46 1.40 16.12
N THR A 64 -6.43 1.37 14.80
CA THR A 64 -6.28 2.53 13.94
C THR A 64 -7.63 2.89 13.35
N ILE A 65 -8.04 4.16 13.46
CA ILE A 65 -9.27 4.68 12.89
C ILE A 65 -8.91 5.65 11.78
N LYS A 66 -9.20 5.28 10.54
CA LYS A 66 -9.08 6.15 9.38
C LYS A 66 -10.43 6.83 9.14
N LYS A 67 -10.51 8.10 9.52
CA LYS A 67 -11.66 8.98 9.30
C LYS A 67 -11.57 9.54 7.88
N ILE A 68 -12.37 9.00 6.98
CA ILE A 68 -12.48 9.44 5.60
C ILE A 68 -13.57 10.51 5.52
N ILE A 69 -13.19 11.75 5.22
CA ILE A 69 -14.15 12.85 5.10
C ILE A 69 -14.90 12.71 3.77
N GLN A 70 -16.23 12.61 3.83
CA GLN A 70 -17.05 12.62 2.63
C GLN A 70 -17.31 14.08 2.22
N PRO A 71 -17.11 14.46 0.95
CA PRO A 71 -17.54 15.77 0.49
C PRO A 71 -19.06 15.90 0.65
N LEU A 72 -19.49 16.93 1.38
CA LEU A 72 -20.90 17.25 1.61
C LEU A 72 -21.59 17.48 0.26
N LYS A 73 -22.62 16.71 -0.03
CA LYS A 73 -23.47 16.96 -1.20
C LYS A 73 -24.41 18.12 -0.89
N SER A 74 -24.00 19.36 -1.18
CA SER A 74 -24.98 20.42 -1.35
C SER A 74 -25.78 20.17 -2.64
N GLY A 75 -27.11 20.33 -2.59
CA GLY A 75 -27.98 20.14 -3.76
C GLY A 75 -27.62 21.03 -4.96
N ALA A 76 -26.88 22.12 -4.73
CA ALA A 76 -26.39 23.02 -5.77
C ALA A 76 -25.13 22.51 -6.52
N GLU A 77 -24.35 21.59 -5.94
CA GLU A 77 -23.11 21.06 -6.54
C GLU A 77 -23.37 19.92 -7.54
N LEU A 78 -24.58 19.37 -7.56
CA LEU A 78 -24.99 18.33 -8.52
C LEU A 78 -25.19 18.86 -9.95
N ILE A 79 -25.20 20.18 -10.15
CA ILE A 79 -25.58 20.83 -11.43
C ILE A 79 -24.37 21.43 -12.16
N LYS A 80 -23.23 21.64 -11.51
CA LYS A 80 -22.03 22.17 -12.19
C LYS A 80 -21.10 21.03 -12.62
N LYS A 81 -20.89 20.95 -13.92
CA LYS A 81 -19.98 20.05 -14.65
C LYS A 81 -18.48 20.27 -14.33
N ASP A 82 -18.16 20.98 -13.24
CA ASP A 82 -16.83 21.55 -12.89
C ASP A 82 -16.16 20.88 -11.66
N SER A 83 -16.39 19.60 -11.38
CA SER A 83 -15.88 18.95 -10.15
C SER A 83 -15.10 17.65 -10.38
N GLU A 84 -14.29 17.60 -11.44
CA GLU A 84 -13.42 16.46 -11.76
C GLU A 84 -12.52 15.99 -10.58
N PRO A 85 -11.92 16.90 -9.76
CA PRO A 85 -11.13 16.50 -8.58
C PRO A 85 -11.97 15.86 -7.45
N LEU A 86 -13.17 16.38 -7.20
CA LEU A 86 -14.10 15.84 -6.20
C LEU A 86 -14.62 14.46 -6.63
N HIS A 87 -14.92 14.29 -7.92
CA HIS A 87 -15.33 13.02 -8.49
C HIS A 87 -14.24 11.96 -8.33
N HIS A 88 -12.98 12.30 -8.61
CA HIS A 88 -11.84 11.41 -8.45
C HIS A 88 -11.63 10.98 -6.99
N LYS A 89 -11.67 11.94 -6.06
CA LYS A 89 -11.61 11.68 -4.61
C LYS A 89 -12.71 10.72 -4.15
N MET A 90 -13.94 10.90 -4.62
CA MET A 90 -15.05 9.99 -4.30
C MET A 90 -14.84 8.58 -4.86
N ILE A 91 -14.28 8.43 -6.06
CA ILE A 91 -13.93 7.12 -6.63
C ILE A 91 -12.90 6.42 -5.76
N GLN A 92 -11.85 7.13 -5.36
CA GLN A 92 -10.77 6.55 -4.57
C GLN A 92 -11.26 6.11 -3.17
N ILE A 93 -12.09 6.93 -2.52
CA ILE A 93 -12.72 6.58 -1.23
C ILE A 93 -13.56 5.31 -1.36
N ARG A 94 -14.37 5.20 -2.41
CA ARG A 94 -15.15 3.98 -2.67
C ARG A 94 -14.25 2.78 -2.93
N SER A 95 -13.16 2.97 -3.67
CA SER A 95 -12.22 1.89 -3.98
C SER A 95 -11.58 1.32 -2.71
N GLU A 96 -11.10 2.19 -1.83
CA GLU A 96 -10.57 1.83 -0.51
C GLU A 96 -11.58 0.96 0.26
N ILE A 97 -12.79 1.49 0.44
CA ILE A 97 -13.84 0.85 1.23
C ILE A 97 -14.21 -0.53 0.68
N ILE A 98 -14.46 -0.62 -0.62
CA ILE A 98 -14.93 -1.85 -1.25
C ILE A 98 -13.79 -2.88 -1.29
N THR A 99 -12.56 -2.45 -1.58
CA THR A 99 -11.41 -3.34 -1.71
C THR A 99 -10.93 -3.86 -0.37
N ALA A 100 -10.71 -2.97 0.61
CA ALA A 100 -10.27 -3.37 1.95
C ALA A 100 -11.27 -4.32 2.65
N GLY A 101 -12.56 -4.19 2.38
CA GLY A 101 -13.60 -5.07 2.93
C GLY A 101 -13.69 -6.47 2.30
N GLN A 102 -12.99 -6.72 1.18
CA GLN A 102 -13.07 -7.99 0.45
C GLN A 102 -11.74 -8.75 0.38
N VAL A 103 -10.63 -8.11 0.75
CA VAL A 103 -9.32 -8.75 0.78
C VAL A 103 -9.03 -9.40 2.13
N ARG A 104 -8.53 -10.63 2.08
CA ARG A 104 -8.14 -11.43 3.26
C ARG A 104 -6.88 -12.22 2.93
N HIS A 105 -5.75 -11.74 3.43
CA HIS A 105 -4.44 -12.38 3.25
C HIS A 105 -3.50 -11.92 4.38
N ARG A 106 -2.58 -12.78 4.83
CA ARG A 106 -1.66 -12.47 5.95
C ARG A 106 -0.80 -11.23 5.70
N ASN A 107 -0.42 -10.99 4.44
CA ASN A 107 0.39 -9.85 4.01
C ASN A 107 -0.43 -8.68 3.47
N ILE A 108 -1.70 -8.56 3.87
CA ILE A 108 -2.58 -7.43 3.55
C ILE A 108 -3.26 -6.98 4.83
N VAL A 109 -3.33 -5.68 5.09
CA VAL A 109 -3.96 -5.15 6.30
C VAL A 109 -5.47 -5.49 6.29
N PRO A 110 -5.97 -6.26 7.27
CA PRO A 110 -7.38 -6.62 7.29
C PRO A 110 -8.22 -5.45 7.81
N LEU A 111 -9.22 -5.03 7.03
CA LEU A 111 -10.28 -4.16 7.56
C LEU A 111 -11.06 -4.91 8.64
N LEU A 112 -11.14 -4.33 9.84
CA LEU A 112 -11.87 -4.91 10.97
C LEU A 112 -13.34 -4.50 10.94
N ALA A 113 -13.62 -3.21 10.76
CA ALA A 113 -14.96 -2.66 10.66
C ALA A 113 -15.03 -1.41 9.81
N ARG A 114 -16.25 -1.07 9.37
CA ARG A 114 -16.60 0.23 8.80
C ARG A 114 -17.78 0.83 9.55
N MET A 115 -17.72 2.12 9.85
CA MET A 115 -18.84 2.87 10.40
C MET A 115 -19.17 4.04 9.48
N VAL A 116 -20.42 4.12 9.02
CA VAL A 116 -20.87 5.16 8.09
C VAL A 116 -21.51 6.31 8.88
N ARG A 117 -20.98 7.52 8.79
CA ARG A 117 -21.55 8.73 9.42
C ARG A 117 -22.07 9.72 8.38
N ARG A 118 -22.75 10.77 8.84
CA ARG A 118 -23.37 11.77 7.98
C ARG A 118 -22.34 12.38 7.03
N ASP A 119 -21.18 12.75 7.57
CA ASP A 119 -20.17 13.53 6.85
C ASP A 119 -18.82 12.79 6.71
N CYS A 120 -18.72 11.54 7.20
CA CYS A 120 -17.52 10.73 7.08
C CYS A 120 -17.79 9.22 7.08
N ASP A 121 -16.83 8.44 6.56
CA ASP A 121 -16.72 7.00 6.80
C ASP A 121 -15.54 6.75 7.73
N LEU A 122 -15.72 5.89 8.74
CA LEU A 122 -14.64 5.43 9.59
C LEU A 122 -14.25 4.02 9.17
N LEU A 123 -12.98 3.81 8.83
CA LEU A 123 -12.41 2.49 8.61
C LEU A 123 -11.55 2.12 9.81
N VAL A 124 -11.86 0.98 10.42
CA VAL A 124 -11.20 0.49 11.61
C VAL A 124 -10.27 -0.65 11.23
N TYR A 125 -9.01 -0.49 11.58
CA TYR A 125 -7.95 -1.48 11.39
C TYR A 125 -7.31 -1.80 12.74
N GLU A 126 -6.64 -2.93 12.83
CA GLU A 126 -5.78 -3.21 13.97
C GLU A 126 -4.54 -2.29 13.91
N PHE A 127 -4.11 -1.76 15.06
CA PHE A 127 -2.94 -0.89 15.12
C PHE A 127 -1.65 -1.68 14.81
N ARG A 128 -0.68 -1.02 14.17
CA ARG A 128 0.61 -1.58 13.80
C ARG A 128 1.69 -0.74 14.46
N ARG A 129 2.32 -1.27 15.51
CA ARG A 129 3.26 -0.50 16.36
C ARG A 129 4.51 -0.08 15.60
N ASN A 130 4.96 -0.92 14.66
CA ASN A 130 6.13 -0.66 13.84
C ASN A 130 5.89 0.37 12.71
N GLY A 131 4.67 0.88 12.55
CA GLY A 131 4.35 1.88 11.54
C GLY A 131 4.48 1.37 10.11
N SER A 132 4.85 2.26 9.18
CA SER A 132 5.12 1.91 7.79
C SER A 132 6.57 1.51 7.57
N LEU A 133 6.84 0.74 6.52
CA LEU A 133 8.20 0.41 6.09
C LEU A 133 9.01 1.69 5.77
N GLN A 134 8.34 2.76 5.30
CA GLN A 134 9.00 4.05 5.11
C GLN A 134 9.54 4.63 6.42
N ASP A 135 8.76 4.57 7.50
CA ASP A 135 9.17 5.09 8.82
C ASP A 135 10.38 4.30 9.34
N ILE A 136 10.35 2.97 9.21
CA ILE A 136 11.47 2.09 9.59
C ILE A 136 12.73 2.43 8.79
N LEU A 137 12.62 2.51 7.46
CA LEU A 137 13.77 2.79 6.60
C LEU A 137 14.33 4.20 6.84
N TYR A 138 13.47 5.16 7.16
CA TYR A 138 13.90 6.49 7.58
C TYR A 138 14.69 6.43 8.90
N ASP A 139 14.19 5.74 9.93
CA ASP A 139 14.91 5.57 11.19
C ASP A 139 16.25 4.84 11.01
N VAL A 140 16.30 3.84 10.13
CA VAL A 140 17.54 3.15 9.76
C VAL A 140 18.52 4.10 9.08
N SER A 141 18.06 4.99 8.20
CA SER A 141 18.93 6.01 7.59
C SER A 141 19.53 6.95 8.65
N GLN A 142 18.75 7.32 9.66
CA GLN A 142 19.17 8.18 10.77
C GLN A 142 19.98 7.45 11.85
N GLY A 143 20.14 6.12 11.75
CA GLY A 143 20.84 5.32 12.77
C GLY A 143 20.05 5.14 14.06
N ARG A 144 18.73 5.40 14.06
CA ARG A 144 17.84 5.24 15.23
C ARG A 144 17.28 3.83 15.37
N ARG A 145 17.39 3.02 14.31
CA ARG A 145 16.88 1.66 14.24
C ARG A 145 17.77 0.80 13.36
N GLU A 146 17.85 -0.48 13.67
CA GLU A 146 18.47 -1.48 12.81
C GLU A 146 17.41 -2.27 12.05
N LEU A 147 17.74 -2.62 10.81
CA LEU A 147 16.95 -3.52 9.98
C LEU A 147 17.94 -4.31 9.12
N ASP A 148 18.25 -5.51 9.60
CA ASP A 148 19.20 -6.43 8.97
C ASP A 148 18.68 -6.95 7.62
N TRP A 149 19.55 -7.66 6.90
CA TRP A 149 19.20 -8.21 5.60
C TRP A 149 18.06 -9.24 5.68
N LEU A 150 18.08 -10.12 6.66
CA LEU A 150 17.10 -11.21 6.78
C LEU A 150 15.68 -10.67 6.98
N ALA A 151 15.52 -9.63 7.79
CA ALA A 151 14.26 -8.93 7.97
C ALA A 151 13.81 -8.24 6.67
N ARG A 152 14.71 -7.56 5.95
CA ARG A 152 14.40 -6.94 4.64
C ARG A 152 13.97 -7.97 3.61
N HIS A 153 14.64 -9.12 3.55
CA HIS A 153 14.30 -10.21 2.66
C HIS A 153 12.93 -10.81 3.00
N ARG A 154 12.63 -11.03 4.29
CA ARG A 154 11.31 -11.49 4.75
C ARG A 154 10.20 -10.50 4.40
N ILE A 155 10.45 -9.20 4.58
CA ILE A 155 9.53 -8.12 4.17
C ILE A 155 9.27 -8.20 2.67
N ALA A 156 10.31 -8.33 1.84
CA ALA A 156 10.17 -8.48 0.39
C ALA A 156 9.31 -9.69 0.02
N GLN A 157 9.57 -10.85 0.63
CA GLN A 157 8.78 -12.07 0.42
C GLN A 157 7.31 -11.90 0.83
N GLY A 158 7.05 -11.21 1.96
CA GLY A 158 5.70 -10.89 2.41
C GLY A 158 4.94 -10.01 1.41
N ILE A 159 5.58 -8.95 0.91
CA ILE A 159 4.98 -8.07 -0.11
C ILE A 159 4.69 -8.86 -1.40
N ALA A 160 5.63 -9.67 -1.88
CA ALA A 160 5.43 -10.52 -3.05
C ALA A 160 4.25 -11.49 -2.89
N SER A 161 4.11 -12.10 -1.70
CA SER A 161 2.98 -12.97 -1.36
C SER A 161 1.65 -12.22 -1.38
N GLY A 162 1.61 -10.98 -0.86
CA GLY A 162 0.41 -10.14 -0.91
C GLY A 162 0.03 -9.75 -2.34
N LEU A 163 1.02 -9.42 -3.18
CA LEU A 163 0.80 -9.10 -4.59
C LEU A 163 0.30 -10.30 -5.40
N GLU A 164 0.88 -11.49 -5.20
CA GLU A 164 0.37 -12.70 -5.85
C GLU A 164 -1.09 -12.95 -5.49
N TYR A 165 -1.47 -12.78 -4.22
CA TYR A 165 -2.86 -12.91 -3.82
C TYR A 165 -3.77 -11.93 -4.58
N LEU A 166 -3.39 -10.65 -4.67
CA LEU A 166 -4.20 -9.63 -5.35
C LEU A 166 -4.33 -9.89 -6.86
N HIS A 167 -3.24 -10.31 -7.50
CA HIS A 167 -3.16 -10.46 -8.96
C HIS A 167 -3.68 -11.81 -9.46
N MET A 168 -3.39 -12.88 -8.72
CA MET A 168 -3.55 -14.26 -9.18
C MET A 168 -4.63 -15.02 -8.43
N SER A 169 -4.79 -14.80 -7.11
CA SER A 169 -5.75 -15.57 -6.29
C SER A 169 -7.11 -14.89 -6.10
N HIS A 170 -7.14 -13.57 -5.94
CA HIS A 170 -8.38 -12.82 -5.71
C HIS A 170 -9.19 -12.69 -7.01
N ARG A 171 -10.52 -12.82 -6.91
CA ARG A 171 -11.47 -12.65 -8.02
C ARG A 171 -12.57 -11.66 -7.61
N PRO A 172 -12.74 -10.52 -8.32
CA PRO A 172 -11.98 -10.05 -9.49
C PRO A 172 -10.51 -9.74 -9.16
N ARG A 173 -9.62 -9.77 -10.16
CA ARG A 173 -8.20 -9.37 -9.97
C ARG A 173 -8.13 -7.94 -9.43
N ILE A 174 -7.22 -7.65 -8.50
CA ILE A 174 -7.01 -6.31 -7.96
C ILE A 174 -5.63 -5.82 -8.35
N ILE A 175 -5.56 -4.64 -8.98
CA ILE A 175 -4.31 -3.87 -9.16
C ILE A 175 -4.29 -2.80 -8.07
N HIS A 176 -3.21 -2.73 -7.28
CA HIS A 176 -3.07 -1.79 -6.17
C HIS A 176 -2.80 -0.35 -6.64
N ARG A 177 -1.87 -0.19 -7.59
CA ARG A 177 -1.41 1.06 -8.22
C ARG A 177 -0.64 2.04 -7.33
N ASP A 178 -0.24 1.63 -6.14
CA ASP A 178 0.50 2.50 -5.21
C ASP A 178 1.37 1.68 -4.24
N ILE A 179 2.10 0.71 -4.79
CA ILE A 179 3.03 -0.10 -4.02
C ILE A 179 4.29 0.73 -3.75
N GLN A 180 4.49 1.06 -2.48
CA GLN A 180 5.64 1.84 -2.01
C GLN A 180 5.83 1.61 -0.49
N PRO A 181 6.99 1.95 0.08
CA PRO A 181 7.26 1.78 1.51
C PRO A 181 6.22 2.42 2.45
N ALA A 182 5.65 3.57 2.09
CA ALA A 182 4.62 4.25 2.91
C ALA A 182 3.32 3.45 3.06
N ASN A 183 3.03 2.59 2.08
CA ASN A 183 1.80 1.80 1.99
C ASN A 183 2.01 0.33 2.40
N VAL A 184 3.17 0.00 2.95
CA VAL A 184 3.45 -1.30 3.57
C VAL A 184 3.58 -1.08 5.08
N LEU A 185 2.62 -1.56 5.86
CA LEU A 185 2.73 -1.56 7.31
C LEU A 185 3.51 -2.78 7.77
N ILE A 186 4.29 -2.62 8.85
CA ILE A 186 5.02 -3.71 9.48
C ILE A 186 4.29 -4.07 10.77
N ASP A 187 3.99 -5.35 10.95
CA ASP A 187 3.34 -5.82 12.17
C ASP A 187 4.36 -6.13 13.29
N ASP A 188 3.85 -6.60 14.43
CA ASP A 188 4.65 -6.84 15.62
C ASP A 188 5.65 -8.01 15.43
N ASP A 189 5.40 -8.90 14.46
CA ASP A 189 6.26 -10.04 14.09
C ASP A 189 7.25 -9.69 12.96
N MET A 190 7.37 -8.39 12.61
CA MET A 190 8.18 -7.87 11.51
C MET A 190 7.75 -8.39 10.13
N GLU A 191 6.48 -8.78 9.96
CA GLU A 191 5.92 -9.15 8.67
C GLU A 191 5.30 -7.94 7.95
N ALA A 192 5.41 -7.96 6.62
CA ALA A 192 4.89 -6.92 5.75
C ALA A 192 3.40 -7.09 5.48
N ARG A 193 2.63 -6.00 5.57
CA ARG A 193 1.20 -5.94 5.25
C ARG A 193 0.89 -4.77 4.32
N ILE A 194 0.45 -5.07 3.10
CA ILE A 194 0.05 -4.07 2.10
C ILE A 194 -1.22 -3.35 2.57
N SER A 195 -1.27 -2.03 2.38
CA SER A 195 -2.34 -1.12 2.83
C SER A 195 -2.61 -0.03 1.79
N GLU A 196 -3.64 0.80 2.00
CA GLU A 196 -4.00 1.95 1.14
C GLU A 196 -4.46 1.56 -0.28
N PHE A 197 -5.65 0.96 -0.36
CA PHE A 197 -6.33 0.57 -1.59
C PHE A 197 -7.12 1.71 -2.27
N GLY A 198 -6.88 2.97 -1.89
CA GLY A 198 -7.58 4.13 -2.46
C GLY A 198 -7.40 4.26 -3.98
N LEU A 199 -6.26 3.84 -4.52
CA LEU A 199 -6.00 3.82 -5.95
C LEU A 199 -6.37 2.51 -6.64
N ALA A 200 -6.74 1.49 -5.88
CA ALA A 200 -6.91 0.14 -6.39
C ALA A 200 -7.96 0.07 -7.50
N LYS A 201 -7.76 -0.86 -8.43
CA LYS A 201 -8.69 -1.15 -9.52
C LYS A 201 -8.97 -2.63 -9.59
N ARG A 202 -10.25 -2.96 -9.75
CA ARG A 202 -10.72 -4.32 -9.92
C ARG A 202 -10.87 -4.60 -11.39
N ILE A 203 -10.22 -5.65 -11.87
CA ILE A 203 -10.35 -6.14 -13.24
C ILE A 203 -11.29 -7.35 -13.21
N PRO A 204 -12.48 -7.25 -13.83
CA PRO A 204 -13.40 -8.38 -13.95
C PRO A 204 -12.74 -9.56 -14.66
N ASP A 205 -13.19 -10.77 -14.32
CA ASP A 205 -12.68 -11.99 -14.94
C ASP A 205 -12.88 -11.95 -16.47
N GLY A 206 -11.91 -12.51 -17.21
CA GLY A 206 -11.87 -12.47 -18.67
C GLY A 206 -11.26 -11.19 -19.28
N HIS A 207 -10.97 -10.16 -18.46
CA HIS A 207 -10.26 -8.97 -18.91
C HIS A 207 -8.81 -9.00 -18.42
N THR A 208 -7.87 -8.63 -19.29
CA THR A 208 -6.43 -8.53 -18.94
C THR A 208 -6.02 -7.12 -18.55
N ARG A 209 -6.76 -6.10 -18.99
CA ARG A 209 -6.46 -4.69 -18.81
C ARG A 209 -7.70 -3.90 -18.46
N THR A 210 -7.52 -2.75 -17.82
CA THR A 210 -8.56 -1.76 -17.62
C THR A 210 -8.09 -0.39 -18.09
N THR A 211 -8.98 0.42 -18.64
CA THR A 211 -8.66 1.78 -19.04
C THR A 211 -8.95 2.76 -17.90
N THR A 212 -7.97 3.57 -17.51
CA THR A 212 -8.22 4.71 -16.61
C THR A 212 -7.47 5.94 -17.08
N TRP A 213 -8.17 7.07 -17.16
CA TRP A 213 -7.60 8.34 -17.61
C TRP A 213 -6.78 9.05 -16.51
N SER A 214 -6.83 8.57 -15.27
CA SER A 214 -6.14 9.21 -14.15
C SER A 214 -4.75 8.62 -13.95
N LEU A 215 -3.72 9.38 -14.33
CA LEU A 215 -2.37 9.18 -13.81
C LEU A 215 -2.41 9.31 -12.29
N ALA A 216 -2.07 8.22 -11.59
CA ALA A 216 -2.11 8.16 -10.14
C ALA A 216 -1.08 7.15 -9.65
N GLY A 217 -0.55 7.39 -8.46
CA GLY A 217 0.54 6.66 -7.83
C GLY A 217 1.59 7.64 -7.32
N THR A 218 2.67 7.11 -6.76
CA THR A 218 3.75 7.93 -6.20
C THR A 218 4.93 8.08 -7.15
N VAL A 219 5.37 9.32 -7.36
CA VAL A 219 6.50 9.66 -8.25
C VAL A 219 7.73 8.83 -7.87
N GLY A 220 8.38 8.25 -8.87
CA GLY A 220 9.51 7.32 -8.70
C GLY A 220 9.11 5.84 -8.60
N TYR A 221 7.85 5.53 -8.28
CA TYR A 221 7.31 4.16 -8.28
C TYR A 221 6.36 3.89 -9.46
N ILE A 222 5.85 4.94 -10.12
CA ILE A 222 4.95 4.80 -11.28
C ILE A 222 5.71 4.21 -12.47
N ALA A 223 5.15 3.14 -13.05
CA ALA A 223 5.69 2.51 -14.24
C ALA A 223 5.60 3.43 -15.48
N PRO A 224 6.59 3.42 -16.39
CA PRO A 224 6.65 4.36 -17.51
C PRO A 224 5.42 4.30 -18.43
N GLU A 225 4.85 3.11 -18.66
CA GLU A 225 3.66 2.93 -19.48
C GLU A 225 2.39 3.54 -18.89
N CYS A 226 2.37 3.79 -17.57
CA CYS A 226 1.25 4.47 -16.91
C CYS A 226 1.18 5.96 -17.27
N HIS A 227 2.27 6.56 -17.75
CA HIS A 227 2.29 7.91 -18.29
C HIS A 227 1.89 7.96 -19.76
N GLN A 228 2.14 6.88 -20.50
CA GLN A 228 2.04 6.83 -21.95
C GLN A 228 0.72 6.25 -22.44
N THR A 229 0.11 5.35 -21.65
CA THR A 229 -1.07 4.60 -22.06
C THR A 229 -2.16 4.65 -20.98
N VAL A 230 -3.42 4.61 -21.43
CA VAL A 230 -4.60 4.55 -20.55
C VAL A 230 -4.80 3.13 -20.00
N ALA A 231 -4.09 2.12 -20.54
CA ALA A 231 -4.37 0.71 -20.32
C ALA A 231 -3.48 0.12 -19.22
N LEU A 232 -4.07 -0.07 -18.03
CA LEU A 232 -3.41 -0.61 -16.85
C LEU A 232 -3.52 -2.15 -16.77
N SER A 233 -2.45 -2.75 -16.27
CA SER A 233 -2.33 -4.16 -15.89
C SER A 233 -1.61 -4.29 -14.55
N ASP A 234 -1.63 -5.48 -13.96
CA ASP A 234 -0.87 -5.84 -12.76
C ASP A 234 0.65 -5.62 -12.90
N THR A 235 1.17 -5.57 -14.12
CA THR A 235 2.58 -5.23 -14.42
C THR A 235 3.03 -3.87 -13.88
N CYS A 236 2.13 -2.93 -13.61
CA CYS A 236 2.51 -1.65 -13.00
C CYS A 236 2.80 -1.79 -11.49
N ASP A 237 2.10 -2.69 -10.79
CA ASP A 237 2.42 -3.06 -9.42
C ASP A 237 3.77 -3.81 -9.36
N ILE A 238 4.06 -4.63 -10.37
CA ILE A 238 5.36 -5.32 -10.48
C ILE A 238 6.51 -4.31 -10.61
N TYR A 239 6.35 -3.29 -11.46
CA TYR A 239 7.34 -2.22 -11.57
C TYR A 239 7.55 -1.51 -10.24
N SER A 240 6.46 -1.08 -9.61
CA SER A 240 6.47 -0.40 -8.30
C SER A 240 7.16 -1.26 -7.24
N PHE A 241 6.91 -2.57 -7.23
CA PHE A 241 7.56 -3.51 -6.34
C PHE A 241 9.05 -3.68 -6.65
N GLY A 242 9.45 -3.69 -7.93
CA GLY A 242 10.86 -3.69 -8.33
C GLY A 242 11.62 -2.48 -7.78
N VAL A 243 11.01 -1.29 -7.82
CA VAL A 243 11.58 -0.10 -7.17
C VAL A 243 11.70 -0.30 -5.66
N LEU A 244 10.67 -0.85 -5.00
CA LEU A 244 10.71 -1.14 -3.56
C LEU A 244 11.81 -2.15 -3.18
N LEU A 245 12.02 -3.21 -3.98
CA LEU A 245 13.13 -4.16 -3.78
C LEU A 245 14.49 -3.44 -3.83
N ALA A 246 14.65 -2.54 -4.79
CA ALA A 246 15.86 -1.73 -4.90
C ALA A 246 16.04 -0.81 -3.67
N VAL A 247 14.97 -0.18 -3.18
CA VAL A 247 15.00 0.62 -1.94
C VAL A 247 15.43 -0.23 -0.74
N LEU A 248 14.98 -1.48 -0.62
CA LEU A 248 15.38 -2.38 0.46
C LEU A 248 16.88 -2.68 0.44
N VAL A 249 17.50 -2.88 -0.73
CA VAL A 249 18.93 -3.22 -0.82
C VAL A 249 19.82 -1.98 -0.76
N ILE A 250 19.48 -0.92 -1.51
CA ILE A 250 20.26 0.31 -1.62
C ILE A 250 20.09 1.18 -0.37
N GLY A 251 18.93 1.11 0.28
CA GLY A 251 18.57 1.92 1.44
C GLY A 251 18.40 3.41 1.12
N LYS A 252 18.06 3.73 -0.13
CA LYS A 252 17.75 5.08 -0.62
C LYS A 252 16.40 5.08 -1.31
N PHE A 253 15.58 6.10 -1.05
CA PHE A 253 14.31 6.29 -1.75
C PHE A 253 14.54 6.91 -3.14
N PRO A 254 13.61 6.76 -4.10
CA PRO A 254 13.72 7.41 -5.41
C PRO A 254 13.92 8.94 -5.33
N SER A 255 13.42 9.58 -4.27
CA SER A 255 13.55 11.02 -4.01
C SER A 255 14.83 11.42 -3.26
N ASP A 256 15.71 10.48 -2.93
CA ASP A 256 16.97 10.77 -2.25
C ASP A 256 17.87 11.66 -3.13
N ASP A 257 18.43 12.71 -2.54
CA ASP A 257 19.26 13.71 -3.20
C ASP A 257 20.48 13.09 -3.92
N PHE A 258 20.94 11.93 -3.44
CA PHE A 258 21.97 11.15 -4.11
C PHE A 258 21.69 10.97 -5.60
N PHE A 259 20.44 10.63 -5.97
CA PHE A 259 20.10 10.36 -7.36
C PHE A 259 20.12 11.62 -8.22
N GLN A 260 19.91 12.81 -7.66
CA GLN A 260 20.01 14.08 -8.40
C GLN A 260 21.44 14.41 -8.80
N HIS A 261 22.42 13.84 -8.08
CA HIS A 261 23.85 14.02 -8.33
C HIS A 261 24.46 12.90 -9.18
N THR A 262 23.68 11.88 -9.57
CA THR A 262 24.15 10.88 -10.54
C THR A 262 23.83 11.31 -11.96
N LYS A 263 24.55 10.74 -12.95
CA LYS A 263 24.33 11.05 -14.37
C LYS A 263 22.92 10.67 -14.84
N GLU A 264 22.33 9.67 -14.19
CA GLU A 264 21.05 9.09 -14.55
C GLU A 264 19.84 9.85 -14.01
N MET A 265 19.99 10.61 -12.91
CA MET A 265 18.89 11.32 -12.24
C MET A 265 17.70 10.41 -11.88
N SER A 266 17.95 9.11 -11.68
CA SER A 266 16.91 8.09 -11.49
C SER A 266 17.47 6.87 -10.78
N LEU A 267 16.78 6.42 -9.72
CA LEU A 267 17.13 5.20 -8.98
C LEU A 267 17.18 3.99 -9.90
N VAL A 268 16.17 3.81 -10.76
CA VAL A 268 16.05 2.62 -11.63
C VAL A 268 17.18 2.59 -12.64
N GLN A 269 17.47 3.72 -13.29
CA GLN A 269 18.52 3.78 -14.29
C GLN A 269 19.92 3.67 -13.66
N TRP A 270 20.12 4.28 -12.48
CA TRP A 270 21.35 4.12 -11.71
C TRP A 270 21.56 2.66 -11.29
N MET A 271 20.54 1.99 -10.75
CA MET A 271 20.59 0.58 -10.38
C MET A 271 21.00 -0.29 -11.57
N ARG A 272 20.35 -0.12 -12.74
CA ARG A 272 20.70 -0.87 -13.95
C ARG A 272 22.16 -0.68 -14.34
N ASN A 273 22.65 0.55 -14.33
CA ASN A 273 24.04 0.88 -14.68
C ASN A 273 25.06 0.32 -13.66
N VAL A 274 24.72 0.32 -12.38
CA VAL A 274 25.59 -0.26 -11.35
C VAL A 274 25.64 -1.79 -11.46
N MET A 275 24.50 -2.43 -11.71
CA MET A 275 24.39 -3.89 -11.81
C MET A 275 25.11 -4.48 -13.02
N THR A 276 25.43 -3.68 -14.04
CA THR A 276 26.24 -4.07 -15.21
C THR A 276 27.70 -3.59 -15.13
N SER A 277 28.09 -2.89 -14.06
CA SER A 277 29.46 -2.41 -13.86
C SER A 277 30.38 -3.48 -13.30
N GLU A 278 31.69 -3.23 -13.32
CA GLU A 278 32.71 -4.14 -12.75
C GLU A 278 32.53 -4.39 -11.24
N ASN A 279 31.88 -3.47 -10.52
CA ASN A 279 31.66 -3.59 -9.09
C ASN A 279 30.18 -3.33 -8.73
N PRO A 280 29.30 -4.35 -8.82
CA PRO A 280 27.90 -4.21 -8.46
C PRO A 280 27.66 -4.07 -6.94
N ASN A 281 28.61 -4.48 -6.10
CA ASN A 281 28.49 -4.36 -4.63
C ASN A 281 28.36 -2.91 -4.17
N ARG A 282 28.77 -1.92 -4.97
CA ARG A 282 28.55 -0.49 -4.67
C ARG A 282 27.07 -0.09 -4.62
N ALA A 283 26.15 -0.92 -5.13
CA ALA A 283 24.72 -0.72 -4.98
C ALA A 283 24.22 -1.04 -3.57
N ILE A 284 24.90 -1.90 -2.83
CA ILE A 284 24.46 -2.38 -1.53
C ILE A 284 24.68 -1.29 -0.49
N ASN A 285 23.68 -1.08 0.37
CA ASN A 285 23.82 -0.17 1.50
C ASN A 285 25.03 -0.59 2.36
N SER A 286 25.93 0.35 2.66
CA SER A 286 27.15 0.06 3.44
C SER A 286 26.87 -0.55 4.81
N LYS A 287 25.71 -0.26 5.43
CA LYS A 287 25.28 -0.86 6.71
C LYS A 287 24.93 -2.34 6.60
N LEU A 288 24.76 -2.87 5.38
CA LEU A 288 24.43 -4.27 5.13
C LEU A 288 25.65 -5.11 4.71
N LEU A 289 26.77 -4.46 4.32
CA LEU A 289 27.99 -5.13 3.89
C LEU A 289 28.72 -5.83 5.05
N GLY A 290 29.48 -6.87 4.72
CA GLY A 290 30.32 -7.63 5.65
C GLY A 290 29.57 -8.73 6.41
N ASN A 291 28.30 -8.97 6.09
CA ASN A 291 27.45 -9.93 6.78
C ASN A 291 27.25 -11.26 6.02
N GLY A 292 27.89 -11.44 4.86
CA GLY A 292 27.86 -12.68 4.09
C GLY A 292 26.60 -12.89 3.24
N TYR A 293 25.86 -11.82 2.96
CA TYR A 293 24.60 -11.86 2.19
C TYR A 293 24.65 -11.03 0.91
N GLU A 294 25.82 -10.57 0.51
CA GLU A 294 26.01 -9.70 -0.65
C GLU A 294 25.48 -10.34 -1.93
N GLU A 295 25.74 -11.64 -2.14
CA GLU A 295 25.23 -12.37 -3.30
C GLU A 295 23.69 -12.41 -3.34
N GLN A 296 23.06 -12.62 -2.18
CA GLN A 296 21.60 -12.60 -2.05
C GLN A 296 21.03 -11.22 -2.38
N MET A 297 21.68 -10.16 -1.88
CA MET A 297 21.30 -8.77 -2.16
C MET A 297 21.41 -8.44 -3.65
N LEU A 298 22.49 -8.90 -4.31
CA LEU A 298 22.66 -8.74 -5.75
C LEU A 298 21.61 -9.54 -6.54
N LEU A 299 21.22 -10.73 -6.10
CA LEU A 299 20.12 -11.49 -6.73
C LEU A 299 18.79 -10.74 -6.61
N VAL A 300 18.50 -10.14 -5.45
CA VAL A 300 17.31 -9.29 -5.29
C VAL A 300 17.36 -8.06 -6.20
N LEU A 301 18.52 -7.42 -6.37
CA LEU A 301 18.67 -6.33 -7.34
C LEU A 301 18.50 -6.79 -8.79
N LYS A 302 18.92 -8.01 -9.14
CA LYS A 302 18.64 -8.59 -10.47
C LYS A 302 17.14 -8.78 -10.69
N ILE A 303 16.41 -9.29 -9.67
CA ILE A 303 14.95 -9.37 -9.71
C ILE A 303 14.34 -7.97 -9.87
N ALA A 304 14.84 -6.97 -9.13
CA ALA A 304 14.39 -5.58 -9.26
C ALA A 304 14.61 -5.03 -10.68
N CYS A 305 15.73 -5.35 -11.34
CA CYS A 305 15.98 -5.00 -12.75
C CYS A 305 14.94 -5.63 -13.69
N PHE A 306 14.59 -6.91 -13.50
CA PHE A 306 13.56 -7.58 -14.32
C PHE A 306 12.15 -6.99 -14.07
N CYS A 307 11.81 -6.72 -12.82
CA CYS A 307 10.55 -6.10 -12.44
C CYS A 307 10.39 -4.69 -13.03
N THR A 308 11.48 -3.94 -13.19
CA THR A 308 11.43 -2.56 -13.66
C THR A 308 11.65 -2.40 -15.16
N LEU A 309 11.68 -3.48 -15.98
CA LEU A 309 11.85 -3.38 -17.44
C LEU A 309 10.84 -2.42 -18.09
N ASP A 310 11.28 -1.67 -19.10
CA ASP A 310 10.44 -0.63 -19.72
C ASP A 310 9.24 -1.24 -20.46
N ASP A 311 9.45 -2.39 -21.13
CA ASP A 311 8.37 -3.19 -21.72
C ASP A 311 7.64 -3.99 -20.64
N PRO A 312 6.36 -3.67 -20.33
CA PRO A 312 5.60 -4.37 -19.28
C PRO A 312 5.42 -5.86 -19.56
N ASN A 313 5.45 -6.31 -20.82
CA ASN A 313 5.26 -7.73 -21.17
C ASN A 313 6.49 -8.58 -20.87
N LYS A 314 7.66 -7.95 -20.67
CA LYS A 314 8.90 -8.65 -20.30
C LYS A 314 9.10 -8.74 -18.80
N ARG A 315 8.25 -8.08 -18.00
CA ARG A 315 8.31 -8.15 -16.54
C ARG A 315 7.79 -9.52 -16.08
N PRO A 316 8.40 -10.11 -15.02
CA PRO A 316 7.86 -11.30 -14.38
C PRO A 316 6.47 -11.02 -13.79
N ASN A 317 5.61 -12.04 -13.70
CA ASN A 317 4.35 -11.88 -12.96
C ASN A 317 4.59 -11.99 -11.43
N SER A 318 3.61 -11.64 -10.61
CA SER A 318 3.76 -11.63 -9.14
C SER A 318 4.09 -13.00 -8.54
N LYS A 319 3.60 -14.09 -9.13
CA LYS A 319 3.95 -15.46 -8.72
C LYS A 319 5.42 -15.76 -9.05
N ASP A 320 5.89 -15.39 -10.24
CA ASP A 320 7.30 -15.57 -10.63
C ASP A 320 8.22 -14.81 -9.67
N VAL A 321 7.89 -13.56 -9.35
CA VAL A 321 8.67 -12.75 -8.41
C VAL A 321 8.69 -13.37 -7.01
N ARG A 322 7.53 -13.83 -6.50
CA ARG A 322 7.49 -14.54 -5.20
C ARG A 322 8.35 -15.80 -5.24
N CYS A 323 8.27 -16.60 -6.31
CA CYS A 323 9.08 -17.81 -6.47
C CYS A 323 10.58 -17.49 -6.49
N MET A 324 11.02 -16.52 -7.31
CA MET A 324 12.42 -16.10 -7.38
C MET A 324 12.94 -15.64 -6.00
N LEU A 325 12.19 -14.82 -5.27
CA LEU A 325 12.56 -14.39 -3.91
C LEU A 325 12.58 -15.54 -2.90
N SER A 326 11.72 -16.56 -3.05
CA SER A 326 11.72 -17.72 -2.16
C SER A 326 12.89 -18.69 -2.40
N GLN A 327 13.48 -18.64 -3.59
CA GLN A 327 14.60 -19.50 -4.01
C GLN A 327 15.96 -18.91 -3.64
N ILE A 328 16.03 -17.63 -3.24
CA ILE A 328 17.22 -17.05 -2.64
C ILE A 328 17.33 -17.62 -1.22
N GLN A 329 18.14 -18.67 -1.07
CA GLN A 329 18.40 -19.36 0.19
C GLN A 329 19.86 -19.18 0.62
N HIS A 330 20.12 -19.53 1.87
CA HIS A 330 21.45 -19.57 2.48
C HIS A 330 22.31 -20.69 1.91
#